data_AF-A0A8J5VSI3-F1
#
_entry.id   AF-A0A8J5VSI3-F1
#
_cell.length_a   1.000
_cell.length_b   1.000
_cell.length_c   1.000
_cell.angle_alpha   90.00
_cell.angle_beta   90.00
_cell.angle_gamma   90.00
#
_symmetry.space_group_name_H-M   'P 1'
#
loop_
_entity.id
_entity.type
_entity.pdbx_description
1 polymer ?
#
loop_
_entity_poly.entity_id
_entity_poly.type
_entity_poly.pdbx_seq_one_letter_code
_entity_poly.pdbx_strand_id
1 'polypeptide(L)'
;MSGGGVWVFRNGVMQLEEQTTSRKALVHVATNEVVRSTEALERRLGALGWERYYEDRAVVQLHKRDGGADLISIPRDFSRFRSTHMYDIVVKNRDHFKVRYSTIVQIKAQVEPDLSPNSTSVPADQSMAEPPPAPATAPKLAGFEQLDVRIKELTSSQVELLSRIQKLKLEVQNWRSNLETQVKISQNELLELKKGLSSEVELLKSEMEQIRSAIQEEKGSLQAQFAHSEKGDDTTRTSITAPRPTTED
;
A
#
# COMPACT_ATOMS: atom_id res chain seq x y z
N MET A 1 -19.89 -1.90 -2.30
CA MET A 1 -18.48 -2.27 -2.06
C MET A 1 -18.50 -3.57 -1.26
N SER A 2 -18.25 -4.70 -1.92
CA SER A 2 -18.33 -6.03 -1.29
C SER A 2 -17.24 -6.17 -0.22
N GLY A 3 -17.65 -6.50 1.00
CA GLY A 3 -16.76 -6.62 2.17
C GLY A 3 -15.81 -7.80 2.04
N GLY A 4 -14.50 -7.55 2.15
CA GLY A 4 -13.49 -8.60 2.27
C GLY A 4 -13.46 -9.14 3.71
N GLY A 5 -14.11 -10.29 3.95
CA GLY A 5 -14.03 -11.02 5.21
C GLY A 5 -12.91 -12.07 5.18
N VAL A 6 -12.35 -12.40 6.34
CA VAL A 6 -11.39 -13.50 6.49
C VAL A 6 -12.17 -14.73 6.96
N TRP A 7 -12.08 -15.81 6.20
CA TRP A 7 -12.68 -17.06 6.62
C TRP A 7 -11.81 -17.70 7.69
N VAL A 8 -12.35 -17.88 8.89
CA VAL A 8 -11.67 -18.57 9.98
C VAL A 8 -12.43 -19.84 10.35
N PHE A 9 -11.66 -20.81 10.82
CA PHE A 9 -12.19 -22.08 11.23
C PHE A 9 -12.31 -22.11 12.75
N ARG A 10 -13.55 -22.11 13.25
CA ARG A 10 -13.85 -22.21 14.69
C ARG A 10 -14.84 -23.34 14.91
N ASN A 11 -14.51 -24.25 15.81
CA ASN A 11 -15.37 -25.36 16.26
C ASN A 11 -15.91 -26.25 15.13
N GLY A 12 -15.10 -26.61 14.13
CA GLY A 12 -15.54 -27.57 13.10
C GLY A 12 -16.29 -26.93 11.91
N VAL A 13 -16.58 -25.62 11.95
CA VAL A 13 -17.35 -24.94 10.91
C VAL A 13 -16.58 -23.74 10.35
N MET A 14 -16.63 -23.61 9.03
CA MET A 14 -16.03 -22.48 8.31
C MET A 14 -16.92 -21.26 8.50
N GLN A 15 -16.49 -20.33 9.36
CA GLN A 15 -17.23 -19.10 9.63
C GLN A 15 -16.60 -17.96 8.85
N LEU A 16 -17.43 -17.22 8.12
CA LEU A 16 -17.05 -15.91 7.61
C LEU A 16 -16.92 -14.99 8.82
N GLU A 17 -15.72 -14.87 9.38
CA GLU A 17 -15.42 -13.78 10.29
C GLU A 17 -15.33 -12.54 9.43
N GLU A 18 -16.46 -11.82 9.38
CA GLU A 18 -16.47 -10.45 8.89
C GLU A 18 -15.31 -9.76 9.59
N GLN A 19 -14.29 -9.43 8.79
CA GLN A 19 -12.99 -9.04 9.30
C GLN A 19 -13.26 -8.00 10.37
N THR A 20 -12.91 -8.28 11.63
CA THR A 20 -12.81 -7.21 12.60
C THR A 20 -11.75 -6.31 11.99
N THR A 21 -12.19 -5.31 11.22
CA THR A 21 -11.30 -4.36 10.60
C THR A 21 -10.79 -3.62 11.79
N SER A 22 -9.67 -4.13 12.32
CA SER A 22 -9.00 -3.51 13.43
C SER A 22 -8.75 -2.09 12.96
N ARG A 23 -9.55 -1.16 13.46
CA ARG A 23 -9.58 0.19 12.90
C ARG A 23 -8.22 0.75 13.23
N LYS A 24 -7.39 0.88 12.20
CA LYS A 24 -6.08 1.50 12.31
C LYS A 24 -6.32 2.95 12.64
N ALA A 25 -5.72 3.41 13.72
CA ALA A 25 -5.87 4.75 14.22
C ALA A 25 -4.49 5.39 14.30
N LEU A 26 -4.34 6.57 13.71
CA LEU A 26 -3.13 7.38 13.86
C LEU A 26 -3.14 8.00 15.26
N VAL A 27 -2.06 7.81 16.00
CA VAL A 27 -1.89 8.29 17.37
C VAL A 27 -0.70 9.21 17.44
N HIS A 28 -0.90 10.37 18.05
CA HIS A 28 0.19 11.28 18.38
C HIS A 28 0.92 10.78 19.63
N VAL A 29 2.24 10.62 19.56
CA VAL A 29 3.03 9.94 20.59
C VAL A 29 3.07 10.75 21.89
N ALA A 30 3.30 12.07 21.83
CA ALA A 30 3.47 12.88 23.03
C ALA A 30 2.18 13.05 23.85
N THR A 31 1.01 13.12 23.20
CA THR A 31 -0.29 13.23 23.91
C THR A 31 -1.00 11.90 24.06
N ASN A 32 -0.52 10.84 23.39
CA ASN A 32 -1.14 9.53 23.33
C ASN A 32 -2.59 9.53 22.79
N GLU A 33 -2.98 10.60 22.10
CA GLU A 33 -4.34 10.80 21.57
C GLU A 33 -4.48 10.30 20.14
N VAL A 34 -5.63 9.72 19.83
CA VAL A 34 -6.01 9.36 18.47
C VAL A 34 -6.35 10.63 17.68
N VAL A 35 -5.75 10.77 16.51
CA VAL A 35 -6.07 11.83 15.54
C VAL A 35 -7.39 11.47 14.86
N ARG A 36 -8.40 12.34 14.99
CA ARG A 36 -9.77 12.10 14.50
C ARG A 36 -10.24 13.06 13.41
N SER A 37 -9.45 14.07 13.05
CA SER A 37 -9.80 15.03 12.00
C SER A 37 -8.56 15.54 11.26
N THR A 38 -8.76 16.03 10.05
CA THR A 38 -7.72 16.58 9.19
C THR A 38 -7.12 17.84 9.82
N GLU A 39 -7.93 18.70 10.42
CA GLU A 39 -7.49 19.94 11.05
C GLU A 39 -6.62 19.67 12.29
N ALA A 40 -6.97 18.65 13.08
CA ALA A 40 -6.17 18.23 14.22
C ALA A 40 -4.81 17.67 13.78
N LEU A 41 -4.77 16.97 12.64
CA LEU A 41 -3.56 16.44 12.06
C LEU A 41 -2.66 17.55 11.50
N GLU A 42 -3.23 18.47 10.71
CA GLU A 42 -2.53 19.62 10.16
C GLU A 42 -1.91 20.50 11.26
N ARG A 43 -2.64 20.76 12.35
CA ARG A 43 -2.10 21.56 13.46
C ARG A 43 -0.88 20.90 14.10
N ARG A 44 -0.92 19.58 14.28
CA ARG A 44 0.20 18.81 14.85
C ARG A 44 1.38 18.76 13.89
N LEU A 45 1.14 18.53 12.60
CA LEU A 45 2.19 18.57 11.57
C LEU A 45 2.76 19.98 11.40
N GLY A 46 1.94 21.02 11.49
CA GLY A 46 2.39 22.41 11.46
C GLY A 46 3.35 22.75 12.59
N ALA A 47 3.11 22.22 13.80
CA ALA A 47 4.05 22.35 14.92
C ALA A 47 5.41 21.66 14.66
N LEU A 48 5.47 20.71 13.73
CA LEU A 48 6.68 20.02 13.29
C LEU A 48 7.32 20.65 12.04
N GLY A 49 6.82 21.81 11.59
CA GLY A 49 7.35 22.52 10.43
C GLY A 49 6.80 22.06 9.08
N TRP A 50 5.65 21.40 9.06
CA TRP A 50 4.92 21.11 7.81
C TRP A 50 4.02 22.28 7.41
N GLU A 51 4.08 22.68 6.15
CA GLU A 51 3.35 23.82 5.61
C GLU A 51 2.53 23.42 4.38
N ARG A 52 1.40 24.11 4.15
CA ARG A 52 0.57 23.86 2.97
C ARG A 52 1.34 24.27 1.72
N TYR A 53 1.48 23.33 0.80
CA TYR A 53 2.15 23.53 -0.49
C TYR A 53 1.15 23.90 -1.59
N TYR A 54 0.05 23.15 -1.69
CA TYR A 54 -0.98 23.36 -2.69
C TYR A 54 -2.37 23.09 -2.13
N GLU A 55 -3.36 23.87 -2.56
CA GLU A 55 -4.77 23.68 -2.19
C GLU A 55 -5.53 22.98 -3.32
N ASP A 56 -5.75 21.69 -3.15
CA ASP A 56 -6.77 20.94 -3.90
C ASP A 56 -8.08 20.95 -3.08
N ARG A 57 -9.23 20.89 -3.78
CA ARG A 57 -10.54 20.71 -3.16
C ARG A 57 -10.73 19.31 -2.56
N ALA A 58 -9.94 18.32 -2.97
CA ALA A 58 -10.05 16.95 -2.46
C ALA A 58 -8.98 16.57 -1.42
N VAL A 59 -7.79 17.16 -1.50
CA VAL A 59 -6.63 16.82 -0.66
C VAL A 59 -5.92 18.06 -0.13
N VAL A 60 -5.32 17.91 1.04
CA VAL A 60 -4.36 18.85 1.62
C VAL A 60 -2.97 18.30 1.37
N GLN A 61 -2.14 19.07 0.68
CA GLN A 61 -0.76 18.71 0.41
C GLN A 61 0.17 19.56 1.27
N LEU A 62 0.99 18.90 2.08
CA LEU A 62 1.94 19.52 3.00
C LEU A 62 3.37 19.24 2.53
N HIS A 63 4.24 20.24 2.63
CA HIS A 63 5.68 20.12 2.44
C HIS A 63 6.41 20.48 3.73
N LYS A 64 7.66 20.05 3.84
CA LYS A 64 8.48 20.32 5.03
C LYS A 64 9.31 21.60 4.83
N ARG A 65 9.29 22.51 5.82
CA ARG A 65 9.99 23.82 5.76
C ARG A 65 11.52 23.68 5.68
N ASP A 66 12.07 22.52 6.03
CA ASP A 66 13.52 22.26 6.00
C ASP A 66 14.12 22.19 4.58
N GLY A 67 13.33 22.43 3.53
CA GLY A 67 13.78 22.41 2.15
C GLY A 67 13.94 21.01 1.57
N GLY A 68 13.50 19.98 2.30
CA GLY A 68 13.47 18.61 1.81
C GLY A 68 12.41 18.40 0.73
N ALA A 69 12.61 17.39 -0.13
CA ALA A 69 11.61 16.95 -1.13
C ALA A 69 10.43 16.18 -0.51
N ASP A 70 10.25 16.30 0.81
CA ASP A 70 9.27 15.54 1.57
C ASP A 70 7.88 16.16 1.45
N LEU A 71 6.94 15.32 1.03
CA LEU A 71 5.54 15.68 0.83
C LEU A 71 4.62 14.72 1.57
N ILE A 72 3.52 15.23 2.15
CA ILE A 72 2.44 14.45 2.72
C ILE A 72 1.12 14.88 2.07
N SER A 73 0.32 13.90 1.64
CA SER A 73 -1.01 14.14 1.07
C SER A 73 -2.09 13.58 1.99
N ILE A 74 -3.00 14.44 2.46
CA ILE A 74 -4.06 14.10 3.41
C ILE A 74 -5.42 14.37 2.75
N PRO A 75 -6.37 13.42 2.75
CA PRO A 75 -7.73 13.69 2.30
C PRO A 75 -8.39 14.78 3.13
N ARG A 76 -9.09 15.74 2.51
CA ARG A 76 -9.88 16.72 3.27
C ARG A 76 -10.99 16.05 4.08
N ASP A 77 -11.69 15.10 3.47
CA ASP A 77 -12.66 14.23 4.16
C ASP A 77 -11.93 13.13 4.93
N PHE A 78 -11.91 13.24 6.27
CA PHE A 78 -11.25 12.28 7.14
C PHE A 78 -11.87 10.87 7.06
N SER A 79 -13.09 10.72 6.52
CA SER A 79 -13.68 9.40 6.23
C SER A 79 -12.92 8.64 5.15
N ARG A 80 -12.18 9.35 4.28
CA ARG A 80 -11.30 8.79 3.25
C ARG A 80 -9.88 8.55 3.78
N PHE A 81 -9.60 8.89 5.03
CA PHE A 81 -8.29 8.72 5.66
C PHE A 81 -7.98 7.23 5.88
N ARG A 82 -7.27 6.67 4.90
CA ARG A 82 -6.84 5.26 4.90
C ARG A 82 -5.46 5.04 5.52
N SER A 83 -5.13 3.77 5.74
CA SER A 83 -3.83 3.35 6.28
C SER A 83 -2.64 3.81 5.43
N THR A 84 -2.81 3.97 4.12
CA THR A 84 -1.77 4.52 3.23
C THR A 84 -1.30 5.89 3.71
N HIS A 85 -2.23 6.82 3.97
CA HIS A 85 -1.92 8.14 4.49
C HIS A 85 -1.34 8.07 5.92
N MET A 86 -1.87 7.19 6.77
CA MET A 86 -1.35 7.01 8.13
C MET A 86 0.13 6.61 8.15
N TYR A 87 0.51 5.63 7.33
CA TYR A 87 1.89 5.15 7.29
C TYR A 87 2.83 6.16 6.62
N ASP A 88 2.37 6.89 5.61
CA ASP A 88 3.15 7.98 5.00
C ASP A 88 3.55 9.03 6.06
N ILE A 89 2.59 9.44 6.89
CA ILE A 89 2.83 10.37 8.02
C ILE A 89 3.82 9.78 9.03
N VAL A 90 3.64 8.51 9.43
CA VAL A 90 4.50 7.85 10.42
C VAL A 90 5.92 7.69 9.92
N VAL A 91 6.13 7.35 8.65
CA VAL A 91 7.47 7.21 8.07
C VAL A 91 8.21 8.55 8.11
N LYS A 92 7.52 9.65 7.82
CA LYS A 92 8.10 11.00 7.78
C LYS A 92 8.22 11.67 9.15
N ASN A 93 7.52 11.16 10.16
CA ASN A 93 7.42 11.75 11.51
C ASN A 93 7.48 10.67 12.60
N ARG A 94 8.46 9.76 12.51
CA ARG A 94 8.53 8.50 13.26
C ARG A 94 8.44 8.67 14.78
N ASP A 95 9.04 9.72 15.33
CA ASP A 95 9.07 9.95 16.77
C ASP A 95 7.79 10.63 17.31
N HIS A 96 6.96 11.16 16.40
CA HIS A 96 5.76 11.93 16.76
C HIS A 96 4.46 11.17 16.53
N PHE A 97 4.45 10.17 15.64
CA PHE A 97 3.24 9.43 15.29
C PHE A 97 3.44 7.92 15.26
N LYS A 98 2.38 7.18 15.61
CA LYS A 98 2.31 5.72 15.47
C LYS A 98 0.91 5.27 15.09
N VAL A 99 0.79 4.11 14.48
CA VAL A 99 -0.52 3.49 14.20
C VAL A 99 -0.87 2.49 15.30
N ARG A 100 -2.07 2.58 15.86
CA ARG A 100 -2.65 1.56 16.76
C ARG A 100 -3.77 0.80 16.07
N TYR A 101 -3.93 -0.46 16.45
CA TYR A 101 -5.02 -1.32 16.01
C TYR A 101 -6.12 -1.28 17.08
N SER A 102 -7.35 -0.97 16.68
CA SER A 102 -8.50 -1.02 17.59
C SER A 102 -9.34 -2.26 17.28
N THR A 103 -9.35 -3.25 18.18
CA THR A 103 -10.23 -4.41 18.08
C THR A 103 -11.67 -3.97 18.34
N ILE A 104 -12.55 -4.14 17.34
CA ILE A 104 -13.99 -3.93 17.54
C ILE A 104 -14.55 -5.23 18.12
N VAL A 105 -14.92 -5.23 19.39
CA VAL A 105 -15.76 -6.30 19.96
C VAL A 105 -17.21 -5.93 19.63
N GLN A 106 -17.81 -6.62 18.66
CA GLN A 106 -19.25 -6.53 18.45
C GLN A 106 -19.94 -7.21 19.63
N ILE A 107 -20.44 -6.42 20.58
CA ILE A 107 -21.34 -6.91 21.63
C ILE A 107 -22.71 -7.14 20.96
N LYS A 108 -23.03 -8.40 20.64
CA LYS A 108 -24.41 -8.78 20.35
C LYS A 108 -25.15 -8.88 21.68
N ALA A 109 -26.13 -8.00 21.88
CA ALA A 109 -27.08 -8.07 22.99
C ALA A 109 -27.83 -9.40 22.96
N GLN A 110 -27.73 -10.16 24.05
CA GLN A 110 -28.60 -11.29 24.36
C GLN A 110 -29.89 -10.74 24.97
N VAL A 111 -31.04 -11.14 24.42
CA VAL A 111 -32.36 -10.99 25.06
C VAL A 111 -32.64 -12.29 25.81
N GLU A 112 -32.71 -12.18 27.13
CA GLU A 112 -33.17 -13.21 28.06
C GLU A 112 -34.69 -13.08 28.23
N PRO A 113 -35.46 -14.18 28.27
CA PRO A 113 -36.78 -14.17 28.91
C PRO A 113 -36.76 -15.00 30.20
N ASP A 114 -36.98 -14.27 31.29
CA ASP A 114 -37.47 -14.74 32.60
C ASP A 114 -38.88 -15.36 32.47
N LEU A 115 -39.15 -16.42 33.25
CA LEU A 115 -40.37 -16.58 34.07
C LEU A 115 -40.48 -17.99 34.73
N SER A 116 -40.10 -18.01 36.01
CA SER A 116 -40.80 -18.59 37.18
C SER A 116 -41.01 -20.12 37.39
N PRO A 117 -40.75 -20.63 38.62
CA PRO A 117 -41.16 -21.95 39.11
C PRO A 117 -42.50 -21.87 39.88
N ASN A 118 -43.37 -22.87 39.77
CA ASN A 118 -44.50 -23.02 40.70
C ASN A 118 -44.55 -24.41 41.31
N SER A 119 -44.54 -24.43 42.65
CA SER A 119 -44.80 -25.58 43.50
C SER A 119 -46.27 -25.58 43.94
N THR A 120 -46.71 -26.74 44.44
CA THR A 120 -47.87 -26.98 45.32
C THR A 120 -49.09 -27.60 44.65
N SER A 121 -49.27 -28.91 44.87
CA SER A 121 -50.35 -29.41 45.75
C SER A 121 -50.35 -30.93 45.85
N VAL A 122 -50.43 -31.42 47.09
CA VAL A 122 -50.83 -32.76 47.55
C VAL A 122 -52.05 -32.50 48.45
N PRO A 123 -53.13 -33.30 48.46
CA PRO A 123 -53.28 -34.51 49.31
C PRO A 123 -54.19 -35.59 48.63
N ALA A 124 -54.54 -36.79 49.11
CA ALA A 124 -54.41 -37.60 50.34
C ALA A 124 -54.54 -39.09 49.86
N ASP A 125 -53.72 -40.02 50.32
CA ASP A 125 -54.01 -41.02 51.37
C ASP A 125 -54.81 -42.28 50.92
N GLN A 126 -54.15 -43.45 50.89
CA GLN A 126 -54.62 -44.71 51.50
C GLN A 126 -53.58 -45.84 51.39
N SER A 127 -53.46 -46.59 52.48
CA SER A 127 -52.40 -47.54 52.85
C SER A 127 -52.64 -49.01 52.47
N MET A 128 -51.56 -49.76 52.19
CA MET A 128 -51.29 -51.07 52.82
C MET A 128 -49.84 -51.54 52.54
N ALA A 129 -49.15 -52.02 53.59
CA ALA A 129 -47.78 -52.57 53.61
C ALA A 129 -47.70 -53.95 52.90
N GLU A 130 -46.58 -54.42 52.29
CA GLU A 130 -45.34 -55.00 52.88
C GLU A 130 -44.24 -55.29 51.77
N PRO A 131 -43.01 -55.85 52.02
CA PRO A 131 -41.65 -55.24 51.89
C PRO A 131 -40.75 -55.69 50.66
N PRO A 132 -39.46 -55.24 50.49
CA PRO A 132 -38.75 -54.97 49.20
C PRO A 132 -37.57 -55.95 48.84
N PRO A 133 -36.61 -55.67 47.91
CA PRO A 133 -36.58 -55.03 46.57
C PRO A 133 -35.90 -55.89 45.44
N ALA A 134 -36.18 -55.63 44.16
CA ALA A 134 -35.30 -56.01 43.02
C ALA A 134 -35.38 -54.97 41.88
N PRO A 135 -34.29 -54.76 41.11
CA PRO A 135 -33.86 -53.43 40.72
C PRO A 135 -34.52 -52.87 39.45
N ALA A 136 -34.44 -51.54 39.40
CA ALA A 136 -34.89 -50.65 38.34
C ALA A 136 -34.54 -51.08 36.91
N THR A 137 -35.51 -50.82 36.03
CA THR A 137 -35.38 -50.17 34.72
C THR A 137 -33.95 -50.05 34.15
N ALA A 138 -33.68 -50.72 33.02
CA ALA A 138 -32.52 -50.44 32.19
C ALA A 138 -32.91 -49.68 30.90
N PRO A 139 -32.90 -48.34 30.90
CA PRO A 139 -32.68 -47.55 29.70
C PRO A 139 -31.24 -47.05 29.73
N LYS A 140 -30.27 -47.89 29.33
CA LYS A 140 -28.85 -47.50 29.43
C LYS A 140 -27.98 -48.09 28.33
N LEU A 141 -28.43 -47.96 27.06
CA LEU A 141 -27.58 -48.27 25.89
C LEU A 141 -27.70 -47.24 24.73
N ALA A 142 -28.79 -46.48 24.62
CA ALA A 142 -28.96 -45.50 23.54
C ALA A 142 -27.92 -44.35 23.54
N GLY A 143 -27.38 -43.99 24.71
CA GLY A 143 -26.36 -42.94 24.81
C GLY A 143 -24.99 -43.33 24.23
N PHE A 144 -24.68 -44.63 24.16
CA PHE A 144 -23.41 -45.11 23.62
C PHE A 144 -23.41 -45.03 22.08
N GLU A 145 -24.52 -45.37 21.44
CA GLU A 145 -24.68 -45.23 19.99
C GLU A 145 -24.58 -43.77 19.53
N GLN A 146 -25.10 -42.84 20.34
CA GLN A 146 -24.98 -41.39 20.06
C GLN A 146 -23.53 -40.89 20.16
N LEU A 147 -22.73 -41.47 21.06
CA LEU A 147 -21.30 -41.20 21.14
C LEU A 147 -20.55 -41.74 19.92
N ASP A 148 -20.87 -42.94 19.45
CA ASP A 148 -20.27 -43.52 18.24
C ASP A 148 -20.55 -42.70 16.99
N VAL A 149 -21.78 -42.19 16.84
CA VAL A 149 -22.16 -41.28 15.75
C VAL A 149 -21.32 -39.99 15.82
N ARG A 150 -21.18 -39.40 17.02
CA ARG A 150 -20.41 -38.17 17.22
C ARG A 150 -18.92 -38.36 16.96
N ILE A 151 -18.36 -39.53 17.32
CA ILE A 151 -16.97 -39.89 17.04
C ILE A 151 -16.73 -40.00 15.53
N LYS A 152 -17.63 -40.66 14.80
CA LYS A 152 -17.54 -40.81 13.34
C LYS A 152 -17.64 -39.45 12.63
N GLU A 153 -18.56 -38.59 13.06
CA GLU A 153 -18.72 -37.24 12.51
C GLU A 153 -17.50 -36.37 12.78
N LEU A 154 -16.96 -36.38 14.01
CA LEU A 154 -15.72 -35.68 14.33
C LEU A 154 -14.53 -36.19 13.51
N THR A 155 -14.44 -37.50 13.30
CA THR A 155 -13.39 -38.11 12.48
C THR A 155 -13.53 -37.69 11.01
N SER A 156 -14.76 -37.67 10.48
CA SER A 156 -15.03 -37.19 9.11
C SER A 156 -14.69 -35.71 8.94
N SER A 157 -15.08 -34.86 9.89
CA SER A 157 -14.74 -33.43 9.92
C SER A 157 -13.22 -33.22 10.01
N GLN A 158 -12.51 -34.03 10.80
CA GLN A 158 -11.06 -33.98 10.90
C GLN A 158 -10.37 -34.28 9.55
N VAL A 159 -10.82 -35.29 8.82
CA VAL A 159 -10.26 -35.64 7.50
C VAL A 159 -10.52 -34.54 6.48
N GLU A 160 -11.74 -33.99 6.45
CA GLU A 160 -12.09 -32.88 5.56
C GLU A 160 -11.22 -31.65 5.84
N LEU A 161 -11.01 -31.34 7.12
CA LEU A 161 -10.16 -30.24 7.54
C LEU A 161 -8.72 -30.39 7.09
N LEU A 162 -8.15 -31.58 7.24
CA LEU A 162 -6.79 -31.85 6.78
C LEU A 162 -6.68 -31.70 5.27
N SER A 163 -7.64 -32.21 4.51
CA SER A 163 -7.68 -32.04 3.05
C SER A 163 -7.73 -30.55 2.67
N ARG A 164 -8.56 -29.77 3.36
CA ARG A 164 -8.69 -28.34 3.12
C ARG A 164 -7.42 -27.55 3.43
N ILE A 165 -6.78 -27.85 4.56
CA ILE A 165 -5.51 -27.22 4.96
C ILE A 165 -4.44 -27.53 3.91
N GLN A 166 -4.37 -28.76 3.42
CA GLN A 166 -3.44 -29.14 2.37
C GLN A 166 -3.70 -28.39 1.06
N LYS A 167 -4.96 -28.27 0.64
CA LYS A 167 -5.34 -27.48 -0.56
C LYS A 167 -4.94 -26.01 -0.41
N LEU A 168 -5.25 -25.38 0.71
CA LEU A 168 -4.86 -23.99 0.99
C LEU A 168 -3.34 -23.81 0.99
N LYS A 169 -2.61 -24.77 1.55
CA LYS A 169 -1.13 -24.76 1.51
C LYS A 169 -0.62 -24.76 0.07
N LEU A 170 -1.22 -25.57 -0.81
CA LEU A 170 -0.85 -25.61 -2.22
C LEU A 170 -1.18 -24.30 -2.94
N GLU A 171 -2.38 -23.77 -2.73
CA GLU A 171 -2.80 -22.50 -3.32
C GLU A 171 -1.86 -21.37 -2.91
N VAL A 172 -1.53 -21.24 -1.61
CA VAL A 172 -0.59 -20.22 -1.12
C VAL A 172 0.80 -20.38 -1.75
N GLN A 173 1.30 -21.60 -1.89
CA GLN A 173 2.57 -21.85 -2.56
C GLN A 173 2.52 -21.44 -4.04
N ASN A 174 1.41 -21.73 -4.73
CA ASN A 174 1.20 -21.32 -6.12
C ASN A 174 1.15 -19.79 -6.27
N TRP A 175 0.42 -19.11 -5.39
CA TRP A 175 0.36 -17.64 -5.35
C TRP A 175 1.75 -17.02 -5.15
N ARG A 176 2.56 -17.59 -4.24
CA ARG A 176 3.93 -17.14 -4.02
C ARG A 176 4.81 -17.33 -5.26
N SER A 177 4.76 -18.50 -5.88
CA SER A 177 5.53 -18.79 -7.11
C SER A 177 5.16 -17.85 -8.27
N ASN A 178 3.86 -17.60 -8.45
CA ASN A 178 3.38 -16.71 -9.50
C ASN A 178 3.80 -15.25 -9.26
N LEU A 179 3.64 -14.76 -8.03
CA LEU A 179 4.08 -13.40 -7.67
C LEU A 179 5.60 -13.24 -7.85
N GLU A 180 6.39 -14.21 -7.43
CA GLU A 180 7.84 -14.21 -7.63
C GLU A 180 8.21 -14.11 -9.11
N THR A 181 7.48 -14.84 -9.96
CA THR A 181 7.66 -14.80 -11.42
C THR A 181 7.33 -13.42 -11.98
N GLN A 182 6.19 -12.82 -11.58
CA GLN A 182 5.82 -11.47 -12.03
C GLN A 182 6.81 -10.42 -11.59
N VAL A 183 7.24 -10.45 -10.33
CA VAL A 183 8.25 -9.53 -9.81
C VAL A 183 9.54 -9.63 -10.63
N LYS A 184 9.97 -10.85 -10.96
CA LYS A 184 11.17 -11.08 -11.77
C LYS A 184 11.02 -10.56 -13.20
N ILE A 185 9.85 -10.73 -13.82
CA ILE A 185 9.55 -10.19 -15.15
C ILE A 185 9.59 -8.67 -15.12
N SER A 186 8.85 -8.02 -14.21
CA SER A 186 8.81 -6.56 -14.13
C SER A 186 10.18 -5.96 -13.80
N GLN A 187 10.98 -6.62 -12.95
CA GLN A 187 12.36 -6.20 -12.71
C GLN A 187 13.21 -6.27 -13.97
N ASN A 188 13.09 -7.34 -14.76
CA ASN A 188 13.83 -7.50 -16.01
C ASN A 188 13.42 -6.45 -17.06
N GLU A 189 12.11 -6.22 -17.23
CA GLU A 189 11.59 -5.19 -18.13
C GLU A 189 12.11 -3.79 -17.74
N LEU A 190 12.09 -3.45 -16.44
CA LEU A 190 12.64 -2.19 -15.95
C LEU A 190 14.15 -2.05 -16.22
N LEU A 191 14.92 -3.13 -16.08
CA LEU A 191 16.35 -3.14 -16.36
C LEU A 191 16.63 -2.93 -17.85
N GLU A 192 15.91 -3.60 -18.73
CA GLU A 192 16.06 -3.45 -20.18
C GLU A 192 15.64 -2.05 -20.65
N LEU A 193 14.53 -1.52 -20.15
CA LEU A 193 14.10 -0.14 -20.45
C LEU A 193 15.13 0.89 -19.99
N LYS A 194 15.68 0.73 -18.78
CA LYS A 194 16.75 1.60 -18.27
C LYS A 194 17.99 1.56 -19.16
N LYS A 195 18.39 0.36 -19.61
CA LYS A 195 19.51 0.18 -20.52
C LYS A 195 19.25 0.83 -21.88
N GLY A 196 18.06 0.66 -22.44
CA GLY A 196 17.64 1.29 -23.70
C GLY A 196 17.67 2.81 -23.62
N LEU A 197 17.07 3.39 -22.58
CA LEU A 197 17.12 4.85 -22.36
C LEU A 197 18.56 5.35 -22.20
N SER A 198 19.40 4.62 -21.47
CA SER A 198 20.81 4.99 -21.33
C SER A 198 21.54 5.01 -22.68
N SER A 199 21.28 4.06 -23.56
CA SER A 199 21.88 4.05 -24.90
C SER A 199 21.38 5.18 -25.78
N GLU A 200 20.09 5.52 -25.71
CA GLU A 200 19.50 6.62 -26.47
C GLU A 200 20.05 7.98 -26.02
N VAL A 201 20.25 8.16 -24.71
CA VAL A 201 20.89 9.37 -24.16
C VAL A 201 22.34 9.52 -24.66
N GLU A 202 23.13 8.45 -24.65
CA GLU A 202 24.52 8.51 -25.15
C GLU A 202 24.58 8.70 -26.67
N LEU A 203 23.62 8.14 -27.42
CA LEU A 203 23.48 8.37 -28.86
C LEU A 203 23.18 9.84 -29.15
N LEU A 204 22.13 10.41 -28.53
CA LEU A 204 21.75 11.81 -28.71
C LEU A 204 22.88 12.77 -28.33
N LYS A 205 23.64 12.46 -27.27
CA LYS A 205 24.81 13.24 -26.88
C LYS A 205 25.90 13.21 -27.94
N SER A 206 26.13 12.07 -28.57
CA SER A 206 27.10 11.88 -29.65
C SER A 206 26.67 12.63 -30.92
N GLU A 207 25.40 12.51 -31.32
CA GLU A 207 24.83 13.26 -32.45
C GLU A 207 24.93 14.77 -32.22
N MET A 208 24.63 15.23 -31.01
CA MET A 208 24.73 16.64 -30.67
C MET A 208 26.19 17.15 -30.72
N GLU A 209 27.16 16.32 -30.33
CA GLU A 209 28.59 16.66 -30.45
C GLU A 209 29.06 16.70 -31.91
N GLN A 210 28.56 15.79 -32.74
CA GLN A 210 28.85 15.78 -34.17
C GLN A 210 28.29 17.02 -34.87
N ILE A 211 27.05 17.42 -34.54
CA ILE A 211 26.43 18.65 -35.05
C ILE A 211 27.23 19.87 -34.61
N ARG A 212 27.63 19.96 -33.33
CA ARG A 212 28.50 21.05 -32.84
C ARG A 212 29.79 21.14 -33.64
N SER A 213 30.44 20.00 -33.87
CA SER A 213 31.69 19.93 -34.64
C SER A 213 31.51 20.41 -36.08
N ALA A 214 30.46 19.93 -36.77
CA ALA A 214 30.14 20.34 -38.14
C ALA A 214 29.88 21.86 -38.25
N ILE A 215 29.15 22.44 -37.29
CA ILE A 215 28.90 23.88 -37.24
C ILE A 215 30.21 24.67 -37.02
N GLN A 216 31.13 24.19 -36.17
CA GLN A 216 32.42 24.87 -35.96
C GLN A 216 33.32 24.79 -37.19
N GLU A 217 33.31 23.66 -37.90
CA GLU A 217 34.05 23.49 -39.14
C GLU A 217 33.53 24.42 -40.24
N GLU A 218 32.21 24.50 -40.44
CA GLU A 218 31.59 25.42 -41.40
C GLU A 218 31.92 26.87 -41.06
N LYS A 219 31.81 27.25 -39.79
CA LYS A 219 32.19 28.58 -39.31
C LYS A 219 33.65 28.91 -39.61
N GLY A 220 34.56 27.97 -39.36
CA GLY A 220 35.99 28.13 -39.66
C GLY A 220 36.27 28.26 -41.16
N SER A 221 35.59 27.45 -41.98
CA SER A 221 35.69 27.51 -43.45
C SER A 221 35.22 28.85 -44.00
N LEU A 222 34.06 29.35 -43.54
CA LEU A 222 33.56 30.67 -43.94
C LEU A 222 34.53 31.78 -43.53
N GLN A 223 35.08 31.73 -42.32
CA GLN A 223 36.04 32.71 -41.84
C GLN A 223 37.35 32.71 -42.67
N ALA A 224 37.83 31.52 -43.07
CA ALA A 224 38.98 31.39 -43.97
C ALA A 224 38.70 31.93 -45.38
N GLN A 225 37.49 31.74 -45.91
CA GLN A 225 37.06 32.29 -47.19
C GLN A 225 37.04 33.82 -47.18
N PHE A 226 36.50 34.44 -46.11
CA PHE A 226 36.53 35.90 -45.95
C PHE A 226 37.97 36.43 -45.89
N ALA A 227 38.86 35.77 -45.14
CA ALA A 227 40.27 36.19 -45.04
C ALA A 227 41.05 36.09 -46.36
N HIS A 228 40.71 35.13 -47.25
CA HIS A 228 41.31 35.04 -48.59
C HIS A 228 40.77 36.11 -49.54
N SER A 229 39.48 36.45 -49.46
CA SER A 229 38.87 37.50 -50.29
C SER A 229 39.47 38.88 -50.00
N GLU A 230 39.84 39.16 -48.75
CA GLU A 230 40.38 40.45 -48.32
C GLU A 230 41.86 40.63 -48.73
N LYS A 231 42.62 39.53 -48.87
CA LYS A 231 44.02 39.55 -49.34
C LYS A 231 44.16 39.67 -50.86
N GLY A 232 43.14 39.29 -51.62
CA GLY A 232 43.14 39.38 -53.09
C GLY A 232 43.06 40.81 -53.63
N ASP A 233 42.58 41.76 -52.84
CA ASP A 233 42.30 43.13 -53.29
C ASP A 233 43.47 44.12 -53.07
N ASP A 234 44.48 43.73 -52.28
CA ASP A 234 45.65 44.58 -51.98
C ASP A 234 46.79 44.46 -53.02
N THR A 235 46.77 43.42 -53.86
CA THR A 235 47.80 43.25 -54.92
C THR A 235 47.56 44.15 -56.14
N THR A 236 46.35 44.71 -56.29
CA THR A 236 45.99 45.54 -57.46
C THR A 236 46.26 47.03 -57.24
N ARG A 237 46.64 47.48 -56.03
CA ARG A 237 46.90 48.92 -55.75
C ARG A 237 48.37 49.34 -55.73
N THR A 238 49.33 48.43 -55.78
CA THR A 238 50.78 48.77 -55.70
C THR A 238 51.45 48.99 -57.06
N SER A 239 50.70 48.90 -58.17
CA SER A 239 51.24 49.02 -59.54
C SER A 239 50.83 50.31 -60.25
N ILE A 240 50.74 51.45 -59.55
CA ILE A 240 50.64 52.78 -60.21
C ILE A 240 51.53 53.76 -59.45
N THR A 241 52.83 53.72 -59.71
CA THR A 241 53.72 54.86 -59.49
C THR A 241 54.64 54.93 -60.70
N ALA A 242 54.26 55.77 -61.66
CA ALA A 242 55.07 56.18 -62.79
C ALA A 242 55.39 57.69 -62.65
N PRO A 243 56.54 58.17 -63.15
CA PRO A 243 57.19 59.39 -62.69
C PRO A 243 56.60 60.67 -63.31
N ARG A 244 56.69 61.75 -62.54
CA ARG A 244 56.28 63.12 -62.92
C ARG A 244 57.25 63.70 -63.96
N PRO A 245 56.78 64.26 -65.10
CA PRO A 245 57.65 64.94 -66.04
C PRO A 245 57.96 66.36 -65.54
N THR A 246 59.25 66.70 -65.56
CA THR A 246 59.74 68.08 -65.54
C THR A 246 59.34 68.77 -66.85
N THR A 247 58.77 69.95 -66.74
CA THR A 247 58.68 70.87 -67.88
C THR A 247 59.08 72.26 -67.39
N GLU A 248 60.09 72.77 -68.06
CA GLU A 248 60.69 74.09 -67.95
C GLU A 248 59.68 75.16 -68.39
N ASP A 249 59.56 76.24 -67.60
CA ASP A 249 59.80 77.63 -68.02
C ASP A 249 59.94 78.52 -66.77
#